data_AF-A0A7X2S3Z6-F1
#
_entry.id   AF-A0A7X2S3Z6-F1
#
_cell.length_a   1.000
_cell.length_b   1.000
_cell.length_c   1.000
_cell.angle_alpha   90.00
_cell.angle_beta   90.00
_cell.angle_gamma   90.00
#
_symmetry.space_group_name_H-M   'P 1'
#
loop_
_entity.id
_entity.type
_entity.pdbx_description
1 polymer ?
#
loop_
_entity_poly.entity_id
_entity_poly.type
_entity_poly.pdbx_seq_one_letter_code
_entity_poly.pdbx_strand_id
1 'polypeptide(L)'
;MGKYTCPCCGYKTLDEEPSGTFDICKNCYWEDDNVMNDNPDYWGGANGVCLRQAQRNFIRYGASEKTYVGNVVMGKYEKDPLWKPIWEQEARPNEKKLAQILIEGNIIDSGFKNSVNINKFLDEFTDFLERKGWSFGGEIKQEMTEIDKD
;
A
#
# COMPACT_ATOMS: atom_id res chain seq x y z
N MET A 1 -11.33 -11.56 -19.27
CA MET A 1 -10.22 -11.31 -18.32
C MET A 1 -9.58 -10.02 -18.78
N GLY A 2 -9.24 -9.10 -17.88
CA GLY A 2 -8.53 -7.88 -18.27
C GLY A 2 -7.18 -8.22 -18.89
N LYS A 3 -6.70 -7.39 -19.80
CA LYS A 3 -5.43 -7.58 -20.51
C LYS A 3 -4.28 -6.81 -19.86
N TYR A 4 -4.60 -5.67 -19.24
CA TYR A 4 -3.62 -4.72 -18.73
C TYR A 4 -3.64 -4.65 -17.20
N THR A 5 -2.45 -4.38 -16.67
CA THR A 5 -2.14 -4.39 -15.24
C THR A 5 -2.64 -3.13 -14.57
N CYS A 6 -3.49 -3.27 -13.55
CA CYS A 6 -3.89 -2.13 -12.72
C CYS A 6 -2.66 -1.57 -11.97
N PRO A 7 -2.42 -0.23 -12.03
CA PRO A 7 -1.25 0.37 -11.37
C PRO A 7 -1.29 0.23 -9.85
N CYS A 8 -2.48 0.19 -9.25
CA CYS A 8 -2.66 0.03 -7.81
C CYS A 8 -2.41 -1.41 -7.31
N CYS A 9 -3.03 -2.41 -7.93
CA CYS A 9 -3.00 -3.77 -7.38
C CYS A 9 -2.13 -4.75 -8.12
N GLY A 10 -1.63 -4.41 -9.32
CA GLY A 10 -0.80 -5.30 -10.12
C GLY A 10 -1.50 -6.52 -10.70
N TYR A 11 -2.84 -6.58 -10.66
CA TYR A 11 -3.61 -7.63 -11.33
C TYR A 11 -4.09 -7.14 -12.70
N LYS A 12 -4.18 -8.05 -13.66
CA LYS A 12 -4.69 -7.77 -15.00
C LYS A 12 -6.22 -7.68 -15.00
N THR A 13 -6.72 -6.46 -14.85
CA THR A 13 -8.17 -6.18 -14.71
C THR A 13 -8.70 -5.19 -15.72
N LEU A 14 -7.82 -4.41 -16.35
CA LEU A 14 -8.19 -3.35 -17.27
C LEU A 14 -8.23 -3.89 -18.70
N ASP A 15 -9.20 -3.43 -19.49
CA ASP A 15 -9.38 -3.89 -20.88
C ASP A 15 -8.52 -3.07 -21.87
N GLU A 16 -8.16 -1.83 -21.49
CA GLU A 16 -7.30 -0.90 -22.23
C GLU A 16 -6.00 -0.59 -21.47
N GLU A 17 -4.99 -0.08 -22.18
CA GLU A 17 -3.67 0.21 -21.62
C GLU A 17 -3.74 1.45 -20.71
N PRO A 18 -3.42 1.32 -19.41
CA PRO A 18 -3.30 2.46 -18.52
C PRO A 18 -2.05 3.30 -18.86
N SER A 19 -1.98 4.58 -18.50
CA SER A 19 -2.92 5.31 -17.65
C SER A 19 -3.93 6.18 -18.42
N GLY A 20 -5.09 6.44 -17.80
CA GLY A 20 -6.08 7.39 -18.29
C GLY A 20 -7.26 6.75 -19.01
N THR A 21 -7.51 5.47 -18.75
CA THR A 21 -8.69 4.76 -19.26
C THR A 21 -9.95 5.13 -18.48
N PHE A 22 -9.81 5.68 -17.27
CA PHE A 22 -10.89 5.95 -16.31
C PHE A 22 -11.68 4.69 -15.90
N ASP A 23 -11.17 3.51 -16.25
CA ASP A 23 -11.76 2.24 -15.84
C ASP A 23 -11.52 1.99 -14.34
N ILE A 24 -12.53 1.46 -13.66
CA ILE A 24 -12.42 1.04 -12.28
C ILE A 24 -11.94 -0.41 -12.23
N CYS A 25 -10.80 -0.63 -11.59
CA CYS A 25 -10.25 -1.95 -11.35
C CYS A 25 -11.25 -2.82 -10.56
N LYS A 26 -11.74 -3.89 -11.18
CA LYS A 26 -12.69 -4.84 -10.57
C LYS A 26 -12.12 -5.67 -9.41
N ASN A 27 -10.82 -5.57 -9.15
CA ASN A 27 -10.15 -6.26 -8.05
C ASN A 27 -9.98 -5.33 -6.84
N CYS A 28 -9.33 -4.18 -7.02
CA CYS A 28 -9.01 -3.29 -5.90
C CYS A 28 -9.84 -2.01 -5.85
N TYR A 29 -10.69 -1.71 -6.83
CA TYR A 29 -11.49 -0.47 -6.92
C TYR A 29 -10.70 0.82 -7.12
N TRP A 30 -9.45 0.74 -7.62
CA TRP A 30 -8.75 1.92 -8.13
C TRP A 30 -9.32 2.35 -9.49
N GLU A 31 -9.66 3.62 -9.64
CA GLU A 31 -9.96 4.24 -10.93
C GLU A 31 -8.68 4.65 -11.64
N ASP A 32 -8.53 4.23 -12.90
CA ASP A 32 -7.35 4.50 -13.74
C ASP A 32 -7.30 5.95 -14.27
N ASP A 33 -7.13 6.89 -13.34
CA ASP A 33 -6.98 8.31 -13.63
C ASP A 33 -5.52 8.65 -14.00
N ASN A 34 -5.31 9.33 -15.13
CA ASN A 34 -3.97 9.67 -15.61
C ASN A 34 -3.24 10.65 -14.69
N VAL A 35 -3.92 11.65 -14.12
CA VAL A 35 -3.28 12.63 -13.23
C VAL A 35 -2.77 11.95 -11.97
N MET A 36 -3.57 11.05 -11.39
CA MET A 36 -3.21 10.34 -10.17
C MET A 36 -2.14 9.26 -10.42
N ASN A 37 -2.16 8.62 -11.58
CA ASN A 37 -1.16 7.62 -11.94
C ASN A 37 0.20 8.26 -12.27
N ASP A 38 0.20 9.40 -12.98
CA ASP A 38 1.43 10.13 -13.34
C ASP A 38 2.01 10.90 -12.16
N ASN A 39 1.18 11.26 -11.17
CA ASN A 39 1.60 11.87 -9.90
C ASN A 39 1.13 11.02 -8.70
N PRO A 40 1.89 9.97 -8.33
CA PRO A 40 1.43 8.98 -7.37
C PRO A 40 1.20 9.46 -5.93
N ASP A 41 1.60 10.69 -5.62
CA ASP A 41 1.43 11.35 -4.35
C ASP A 41 0.32 12.43 -4.39
N TYR A 42 -0.39 12.57 -5.51
CA TYR A 42 -1.54 13.46 -5.65
C TYR A 42 -2.79 12.90 -4.94
N TRP A 43 -3.40 13.72 -4.08
CA TRP A 43 -4.55 13.37 -3.23
C TRP A 43 -5.85 14.03 -3.70
N GLY A 44 -6.98 13.38 -3.41
CA GLY A 44 -8.31 13.98 -3.52
C GLY A 44 -8.84 14.15 -4.95
N GLY A 45 -8.33 13.37 -5.90
CA GLY A 45 -8.81 13.29 -7.29
C GLY A 45 -9.97 12.31 -7.46
N ALA A 46 -9.97 11.57 -8.56
CA ALA A 46 -10.96 10.50 -8.81
C ALA A 46 -10.98 9.44 -7.71
N ASN A 47 -9.81 9.16 -7.12
CA ASN A 47 -9.65 8.29 -5.96
C ASN A 47 -9.50 9.14 -4.69
N GLY A 48 -10.06 8.67 -3.56
CA GLY A 48 -10.02 9.38 -2.29
C GLY A 48 -8.60 9.47 -1.69
N VAL A 49 -7.71 8.55 -2.09
CA VAL A 49 -6.30 8.47 -1.68
C VAL A 49 -5.37 8.53 -2.90
N CYS A 50 -4.11 8.89 -2.70
CA CYS A 50 -3.10 8.85 -3.76
C CYS A 50 -2.74 7.41 -4.17
N LEU A 51 -2.15 7.22 -5.36
CA LEU A 51 -1.79 5.88 -5.87
C LEU A 51 -0.84 5.14 -4.93
N ARG A 52 0.15 5.83 -4.34
CA ARG A 52 1.08 5.21 -3.39
C ARG A 52 0.36 4.66 -2.16
N GLN A 53 -0.59 5.41 -1.62
CA GLN A 53 -1.40 4.95 -0.49
C GLN A 53 -2.37 3.84 -0.91
N ALA A 54 -2.93 3.90 -2.12
CA ALA A 54 -3.77 2.83 -2.65
C ALA A 54 -3.00 1.51 -2.80
N GLN A 55 -1.75 1.53 -3.26
CA GLN A 55 -0.90 0.35 -3.34
C GLN A 55 -0.65 -0.27 -1.94
N ARG A 56 -0.37 0.57 -0.93
CA ARG A 56 -0.22 0.12 0.46
C ARG A 56 -1.52 -0.49 1.00
N ASN A 57 -2.64 0.19 0.76
CA ASN A 57 -3.95 -0.29 1.14
C ASN A 57 -4.26 -1.64 0.47
N PHE A 58 -3.93 -1.81 -0.81
CA PHE A 58 -4.16 -3.06 -1.51
C PHE A 58 -3.33 -4.20 -0.93
N ILE A 59 -2.03 -3.98 -0.72
CA ILE A 59 -1.13 -4.97 -0.11
C ILE A 59 -1.65 -5.42 1.26
N ARG A 60 -2.26 -4.50 2.02
CA ARG A 60 -2.68 -4.76 3.39
C ARG A 60 -4.11 -5.25 3.54
N TYR A 61 -5.03 -4.72 2.74
CA TYR A 61 -6.47 -4.90 2.88
C TYR A 61 -7.12 -5.54 1.65
N GLY A 62 -6.39 -5.71 0.56
CA GLY A 62 -6.92 -6.21 -0.72
C GLY A 62 -7.68 -5.17 -1.55
N ALA A 63 -7.80 -3.93 -1.09
CA ALA A 63 -8.52 -2.85 -1.76
C ALA A 63 -7.70 -1.54 -1.80
N SER A 64 -7.95 -0.68 -2.80
CA SER A 64 -7.33 0.64 -2.92
C SER A 64 -7.69 1.55 -1.74
N GLU A 65 -8.89 1.40 -1.18
CA GLU A 65 -9.39 2.14 -0.03
C GLU A 65 -10.13 1.21 0.95
N LYS A 66 -10.11 1.56 2.25
CA LYS A 66 -10.74 0.75 3.31
C LYS A 66 -12.24 0.54 3.09
N THR A 67 -12.92 1.48 2.44
CA THR A 67 -14.35 1.42 2.13
C THR A 67 -14.72 0.25 1.21
N TYR A 68 -13.78 -0.22 0.39
CA TYR A 68 -14.01 -1.24 -0.63
C TYR A 68 -13.60 -2.66 -0.21
N VAL A 69 -13.06 -2.86 0.99
CA VAL A 69 -12.55 -4.16 1.47
C VAL A 69 -13.60 -5.27 1.40
N GLY A 70 -14.87 -4.96 1.68
CA GLY A 70 -15.97 -5.93 1.61
C GLY A 70 -16.35 -6.38 0.19
N ASN A 71 -15.83 -5.72 -0.84
CA ASN A 71 -16.25 -5.91 -2.23
C ASN A 71 -15.19 -6.65 -3.07
N VAL A 72 -14.02 -6.94 -2.51
CA VAL A 72 -12.88 -7.54 -3.22
C VAL A 72 -13.15 -9.02 -3.52
N VAL A 73 -12.92 -9.43 -4.77
CA VAL A 73 -13.06 -10.83 -5.19
C VAL A 73 -11.68 -11.44 -5.45
N MET A 74 -11.20 -12.22 -4.47
CA MET A 74 -9.90 -12.88 -4.53
C MET A 74 -9.85 -14.00 -5.58
N GLY A 75 -8.67 -14.19 -6.19
CA GLY A 75 -8.36 -15.37 -7.01
C GLY A 75 -8.96 -15.39 -8.43
N LYS A 76 -9.62 -14.32 -8.87
CA LYS A 76 -10.26 -14.25 -10.19
C LYS A 76 -9.34 -13.73 -11.31
N TYR A 77 -8.31 -12.97 -10.96
CA TYR A 77 -7.46 -12.24 -11.92
C TYR A 77 -6.03 -12.74 -11.87
N GLU A 78 -5.34 -12.66 -13.01
CA GLU A 78 -3.91 -12.97 -13.13
C GLU A 78 -3.09 -11.83 -12.53
N LYS A 79 -2.14 -12.15 -11.64
CA LYS A 79 -1.18 -11.18 -11.10
C LYS A 79 -0.05 -10.99 -12.12
N ASP A 80 0.29 -9.74 -12.40
CA ASP A 80 1.48 -9.41 -13.17
C ASP A 80 2.75 -9.63 -12.32
N PRO A 81 3.64 -10.55 -12.70
CA PRO A 81 4.87 -10.83 -11.94
C PRO A 81 5.89 -9.69 -12.00
N LEU A 82 5.74 -8.74 -12.94
CA LEU A 82 6.62 -7.59 -13.07
C LEU A 82 6.12 -6.38 -12.30
N TRP A 83 4.87 -6.40 -11.83
CA TRP A 83 4.34 -5.31 -11.03
C TRP A 83 5.07 -5.22 -9.69
N LYS A 84 5.47 -4.00 -9.35
CA LYS A 84 6.04 -3.65 -8.05
C LYS A 84 5.39 -2.36 -7.54
N PRO A 85 5.24 -2.18 -6.23
CA PRO A 85 4.82 -0.91 -5.70
C PRO A 85 5.83 0.18 -6.04
N ILE A 86 5.37 1.43 -6.12
CA ILE A 86 6.13 2.58 -6.64
C ILE A 86 7.44 2.76 -5.87
N TRP A 87 7.43 2.58 -4.55
CA TRP A 87 8.63 2.74 -3.76
C TRP A 87 9.74 1.75 -4.11
N GLU A 88 9.42 0.56 -4.61
CA GLU A 88 10.43 -0.39 -5.10
C GLU A 88 10.94 -0.05 -6.52
N GLN A 89 10.20 0.76 -7.27
CA GLN A 89 10.60 1.23 -8.59
C GLN A 89 11.49 2.48 -8.49
N GLU A 90 11.14 3.41 -7.59
CA GLU A 90 11.87 4.65 -7.32
C GLU A 90 13.11 4.39 -6.47
N ALA A 91 13.02 3.49 -5.49
CA ALA A 91 14.19 3.06 -4.76
C ALA A 91 15.01 2.14 -5.67
N ARG A 92 16.14 2.66 -6.15
CA ARG A 92 17.37 1.87 -6.14
C ARG A 92 18.05 2.20 -4.82
N PRO A 93 17.72 1.51 -3.70
CA PRO A 93 18.50 1.70 -2.50
C PRO A 93 19.93 1.40 -2.91
N ASN A 94 20.84 2.32 -2.66
CA ASN A 94 22.24 1.92 -2.60
C ASN A 94 22.26 0.86 -1.49
N GLU A 95 22.46 -0.42 -1.83
CA GLU A 95 22.41 -1.54 -0.87
C GLU A 95 23.33 -1.27 0.34
N LYS A 96 24.34 -0.42 0.15
CA LYS A 96 25.27 0.05 1.19
C LYS A 96 24.73 1.12 2.14
N LYS A 97 23.52 1.65 1.94
CA LYS A 97 22.89 2.72 2.75
C LYS A 97 21.46 2.35 3.21
N LEU A 98 21.16 1.07 3.35
CA LEU A 98 19.92 0.65 4.01
C LEU A 98 20.04 0.89 5.52
N ALA A 99 19.06 1.60 6.09
CA ALA A 99 18.88 1.68 7.52
C ALA A 99 17.72 0.76 7.91
N GLN A 100 18.01 -0.26 8.72
CA GLN A 100 16.98 -1.09 9.33
C GLN A 100 16.49 -0.39 10.60
N ILE A 101 15.18 -0.18 10.71
CA ILE A 101 14.55 0.29 11.94
C ILE A 101 13.96 -0.93 12.64
N LEU A 102 14.54 -1.30 13.78
CA LEU A 102 14.03 -2.35 14.65
C LEU A 102 13.36 -1.69 15.87
N ILE A 103 12.12 -2.05 16.14
CA ILE A 103 11.36 -1.59 17.30
C ILE A 103 11.08 -2.80 18.18
N GLU A 104 11.82 -2.93 19.27
CA GLU A 104 11.63 -3.99 20.26
C GLU A 104 10.80 -3.47 21.43
N GLY A 105 9.65 -4.09 21.69
CA GLY A 105 8.79 -3.78 22.83
C GLY A 105 7.32 -3.57 22.45
N ASN A 106 6.51 -3.25 23.46
CA ASN A 106 5.09 -2.98 23.27
C ASN A 106 4.88 -1.50 22.94
N ILE A 107 4.09 -1.23 21.90
CA ILE A 107 3.57 0.12 21.65
C ILE A 107 2.28 0.27 22.44
N ILE A 108 2.19 1.31 23.28
CA ILE A 108 1.11 1.47 24.25
C ILE A 108 0.49 2.88 24.11
N ASP A 109 -0.85 2.97 24.04
CA ASP A 109 -1.58 4.25 24.02
C ASP A 109 -2.22 4.60 25.37
N SER A 110 -2.92 5.75 25.39
CA SER A 110 -3.76 6.19 26.50
C SER A 110 -3.04 6.32 27.84
N GLY A 111 -1.77 6.77 27.80
CA GLY A 111 -0.92 6.90 28.98
C GLY A 111 -0.55 5.54 29.58
N PHE A 112 -0.05 4.63 28.75
CA PHE A 112 0.43 3.30 29.13
C PHE A 112 -0.66 2.28 29.52
N LYS A 113 -1.88 2.43 28.97
CA LYS A 113 -3.02 1.58 29.35
C LYS A 113 -3.34 0.47 28.35
N ASN A 114 -3.22 0.74 27.06
CA ASN A 114 -3.66 -0.21 26.02
C ASN A 114 -2.55 -0.48 25.01
N SER A 115 -2.35 -1.76 24.65
CA SER A 115 -1.49 -2.10 23.53
C SER A 115 -2.08 -1.53 22.23
N VAL A 116 -1.23 -0.89 21.44
CA VAL A 116 -1.57 -0.39 20.11
C VAL A 116 -1.53 -1.56 19.14
N ASN A 117 -2.64 -1.78 18.43
CA ASN A 117 -2.69 -2.73 17.34
C ASN A 117 -1.64 -2.34 16.29
N ILE A 118 -0.85 -3.31 15.81
CA ILE A 118 0.20 -3.08 14.80
C ILE A 118 -0.34 -2.30 13.59
N ASN A 119 -1.56 -2.59 13.16
CA ASN A 119 -2.20 -1.90 12.05
C ASN A 119 -2.43 -0.41 12.34
N LYS A 120 -2.87 -0.09 13.57
CA LYS A 120 -3.04 1.30 14.01
C LYS A 120 -1.68 2.01 14.07
N PHE A 121 -0.65 1.36 14.62
CA PHE A 121 0.70 1.92 14.65
C PHE A 121 1.21 2.24 13.24
N LEU A 122 1.04 1.32 12.29
CA LEU A 122 1.51 1.51 10.92
C LEU A 122 0.79 2.66 10.21
N ASP A 123 -0.52 2.81 10.46
CA ASP A 123 -1.30 3.93 9.91
C ASP A 123 -0.77 5.25 10.50
N GLU A 124 -0.63 5.36 11.83
CA GLU A 124 -0.12 6.57 12.49
C GLU A 124 1.35 6.90 12.12
N PHE A 125 2.19 5.87 11.96
CA PHE A 125 3.58 6.04 11.52
C PHE A 125 3.65 6.53 10.08
N THR A 126 2.80 5.99 9.20
CA THR A 126 2.68 6.45 7.81
C THR A 126 2.24 7.91 7.76
N ASP A 127 1.17 8.26 8.50
CA ASP A 127 0.68 9.63 8.61
C ASP A 127 1.76 10.59 9.18
N PHE A 128 2.58 10.11 10.11
CA PHE A 128 3.72 10.87 10.62
C PHE A 128 4.76 11.17 9.54
N LEU A 129 5.18 10.15 8.78
CA LEU A 129 6.16 10.34 7.70
C LEU A 129 5.63 11.31 6.65
N GLU A 130 4.37 11.13 6.23
CA GLU A 130 3.74 11.96 5.22
C GLU A 130 3.63 13.42 5.65
N ARG A 131 3.27 13.71 6.92
CA ARG A 131 3.29 15.08 7.47
C ARG A 131 4.68 15.73 7.45
N LYS A 132 5.74 14.94 7.37
CA LYS A 132 7.13 15.43 7.23
C LYS A 132 7.59 15.50 5.77
N GLY A 133 6.73 15.12 4.82
CA GLY A 133 7.09 14.98 3.40
C GLY A 133 8.02 13.79 3.16
N TRP A 134 8.01 12.80 4.05
CA TRP A 134 8.84 11.60 3.96
C TRP A 134 7.99 10.41 3.55
N SER A 135 8.63 9.42 2.93
CA SER A 135 8.02 8.13 2.62
C SER A 135 8.91 7.00 3.12
N PHE A 136 8.29 5.94 3.64
CA PHE A 136 8.99 4.68 3.87
C PHE A 136 8.91 3.85 2.59
N GLY A 137 10.07 3.59 1.99
CA GLY A 137 10.20 2.88 0.72
C GLY A 137 10.63 1.42 0.84
N GLY A 138 10.45 0.81 2.01
CA GLY A 138 10.78 -0.58 2.27
C GLY A 138 9.57 -1.39 2.72
N GLU A 139 9.78 -2.69 2.88
CA GLU A 139 8.80 -3.58 3.47
C GLU A 139 8.78 -3.40 4.99
N ILE A 140 7.60 -3.26 5.59
CA ILE A 140 7.44 -3.29 7.05
C ILE A 140 6.90 -4.66 7.43
N LYS A 141 7.68 -5.42 8.18
CA LYS A 141 7.29 -6.74 8.69
C LYS A 141 7.06 -6.67 10.18
N GLN A 142 5.98 -7.30 10.63
CA GLN A 142 5.87 -7.68 12.03
C GLN A 142 6.57 -9.03 12.19
N GLU A 143 7.65 -9.06 12.96
CA GLU A 143 8.24 -10.32 13.39
C GLU A 143 7.66 -10.65 14.77
N MET A 144 7.05 -11.83 14.87
CA MET A 144 6.70 -12.40 16.17
C MET A 144 7.93 -13.12 16.68
N THR A 145 8.59 -12.56 17.70
CA THR A 145 9.55 -13.33 18.47
C THR A 145 8.76 -14.31 19.34
N GLU A 146 9.07 -15.60 19.24
CA GLU A 146 8.68 -16.57 20.27
C GLU A 146 9.37 -16.11 21.55
N ILE A 147 8.66 -15.34 22.37
CA ILE A 147 9.13 -15.04 23.72
C ILE A 147 9.10 -16.36 24.46
N ASP A 148 10.29 -16.84 24.83
CA ASP A 148 10.50 -18.02 25.67
C ASP A 148 9.44 -18.07 26.77
N LYS A 149 8.67 -19.15 26.75
CA LYS A 149 7.78 -19.50 27.86
C LYS A 149 8.65 -20.03 28.99
N ASP A 150 9.19 -19.11 29.79
CA ASP A 150 9.69 -19.40 31.13
C ASP A 150 8.65 -18.99 32.19
#